data_AF-A0A2R6P381-F1
#
_entry.id   AF-A0A2R6P381-F1
#
_cell.length_a   1.000
_cell.length_b   1.000
_cell.length_c   1.000
_cell.angle_alpha   90.00
_cell.angle_beta   90.00
_cell.angle_gamma   90.00
#
_symmetry.space_group_name_H-M   'P 1'
#
loop_
_entity.id
_entity.type
_entity.pdbx_description
1 polymer ?
#
loop_
_entity_poly.entity_id
_entity_poly.type
_entity_poly.pdbx_seq_one_letter_code
_entity_poly.pdbx_strand_id
1 'polypeptide(L)'
;MVRTVVKGEPSSVSNRKRRNATENVGEASTQGSSPETLAGCRALRSRYLAAKTRISNEREDISRFDSGKFNTIVNEVESSHQLVQKPREQVADAEALLDITSTLVSSVKGHSKDGITPSDFVNCLMRDFGRHGGAK
;
A
#
# COMPACT_ATOMS: atom_id res chain seq x y z
N MET A 1 -26.27 -73.44 -35.91
CA MET A 1 -26.77 -72.68 -37.05
C MET A 1 -26.78 -71.19 -36.63
N VAL A 2 -25.68 -70.46 -36.81
CA VAL A 2 -25.44 -69.41 -37.84
C VAL A 2 -25.32 -68.03 -37.16
N ARG A 3 -24.49 -67.15 -37.74
CA ARG A 3 -24.07 -65.81 -37.24
C ARG A 3 -25.22 -64.79 -37.41
N THR A 4 -25.23 -63.61 -36.78
CA THR A 4 -24.42 -62.43 -37.17
C THR A 4 -24.42 -61.29 -36.15
N VAL A 5 -23.33 -60.52 -36.15
CA VAL A 5 -23.24 -59.17 -35.58
C VAL A 5 -23.80 -58.16 -36.60
N VAL A 6 -24.52 -57.14 -36.14
CA VAL A 6 -24.89 -55.96 -36.96
C VAL A 6 -24.34 -54.69 -36.31
N LYS A 7 -23.65 -53.89 -37.12
CA LYS A 7 -23.03 -52.60 -36.78
C LYS A 7 -23.36 -51.62 -37.92
N GLY A 8 -23.90 -50.44 -37.64
CA GLY A 8 -23.98 -49.36 -38.62
C GLY A 8 -25.02 -48.25 -38.37
N GLU A 9 -24.52 -47.09 -37.92
CA GLU A 9 -24.93 -45.71 -38.32
C GLU A 9 -26.38 -45.22 -38.04
N PRO A 10 -26.72 -43.91 -38.20
CA PRO A 10 -25.96 -42.72 -38.67
C PRO A 10 -25.96 -41.55 -37.63
N SER A 11 -25.70 -40.25 -37.86
CA SER A 11 -25.34 -39.41 -39.04
C SER A 11 -24.70 -38.05 -38.61
N SER A 12 -23.87 -37.47 -39.50
CA SER A 12 -23.72 -36.01 -39.81
C SER A 12 -23.65 -34.93 -38.69
N VAL A 13 -22.50 -34.24 -38.56
CA VAL A 13 -22.46 -32.80 -38.20
C VAL A 13 -21.39 -32.02 -38.99
N SER A 14 -21.86 -31.23 -39.96
CA SER A 14 -21.41 -29.90 -40.41
C SER A 14 -19.95 -29.43 -40.26
N ASN A 15 -19.31 -29.17 -41.40
CA ASN A 15 -18.09 -28.38 -41.55
C ASN A 15 -18.42 -26.92 -41.94
N ARG A 16 -18.22 -25.91 -41.05
CA ARG A 16 -18.41 -24.46 -41.38
C ARG A 16 -17.46 -23.49 -40.67
N LYS A 17 -16.35 -23.20 -41.36
CA LYS A 17 -15.68 -21.88 -41.53
C LYS A 17 -16.30 -20.67 -40.79
N ARG A 18 -15.60 -20.14 -39.77
CA ARG A 18 -15.71 -18.74 -39.28
C ARG A 18 -14.54 -17.97 -39.91
N ARG A 19 -14.73 -17.16 -40.96
CA ARG A 19 -15.27 -15.78 -40.98
C ARG A 19 -14.48 -14.82 -40.10
N ASN A 20 -13.50 -14.15 -40.71
CA ASN A 20 -13.01 -12.85 -40.25
C ASN A 20 -14.12 -11.81 -40.46
N ALA A 21 -14.28 -10.90 -39.49
CA ALA A 21 -15.05 -9.68 -39.64
C ALA A 21 -14.31 -8.58 -38.85
N THR A 22 -14.04 -7.48 -39.54
CA THR A 22 -13.27 -6.34 -39.05
C THR A 22 -14.16 -5.42 -38.19
N GLU A 23 -13.55 -4.73 -37.21
CA GLU A 23 -13.69 -3.28 -36.94
C GLU A 23 -13.65 -2.88 -35.45
N ASN A 24 -12.54 -2.20 -35.12
CA ASN A 24 -12.49 -0.92 -34.40
C ASN A 24 -13.08 -0.82 -32.98
N VAL A 25 -12.21 -0.99 -31.97
CA VAL A 25 -12.36 -0.34 -30.66
C VAL A 25 -11.01 0.27 -30.26
N GLY A 26 -10.94 1.60 -30.29
CA GLY A 26 -10.05 2.47 -29.53
C GLY A 26 -8.56 2.13 -29.46
N GLU A 27 -7.72 2.96 -30.09
CA GLU A 27 -6.28 3.06 -29.77
C GLU A 27 -6.06 3.60 -28.35
N ALA A 28 -6.31 2.78 -27.34
CA ALA A 28 -5.58 2.89 -26.09
C ALA A 28 -4.12 2.58 -26.42
N SER A 29 -3.28 3.63 -26.46
CA SER A 29 -1.84 3.53 -26.71
C SER A 29 -1.19 2.54 -25.74
N THR A 30 -1.12 1.29 -26.17
CA THR A 30 -0.33 0.24 -25.54
C THR A 30 1.11 0.49 -25.97
N GLN A 31 1.68 1.59 -25.45
CA GLN A 31 3.13 1.75 -25.44
C GLN A 31 3.69 0.50 -24.78
N GLY A 32 4.36 -0.33 -25.58
CA GLY A 32 4.91 -1.61 -25.14
C GLY A 32 5.76 -1.35 -23.92
N SER A 33 5.30 -1.79 -22.76
CA SER A 33 5.98 -1.47 -21.51
C SER A 33 7.35 -2.12 -21.53
N SER A 34 8.40 -1.29 -21.65
CA SER A 34 9.78 -1.76 -21.60
C SER A 34 9.98 -2.69 -20.39
N PRO A 35 10.77 -3.77 -20.52
CA PRO A 35 11.14 -4.60 -19.38
C PRO A 35 11.68 -3.76 -18.20
N GLU A 36 12.34 -2.64 -18.49
CA GLU A 36 12.88 -1.68 -17.53
C GLU A 36 11.76 -0.96 -16.75
N THR A 37 10.72 -0.45 -17.42
CA THR A 37 9.58 0.17 -16.71
C THR A 37 8.81 -0.86 -15.88
N LEU A 38 8.69 -2.12 -16.34
CA LEU A 38 8.08 -3.20 -15.54
C LEU A 38 8.95 -3.61 -14.35
N ALA A 39 10.28 -3.60 -14.49
CA ALA A 39 11.22 -3.82 -13.40
C ALA A 39 11.14 -2.70 -12.35
N GLY A 40 11.14 -1.43 -12.77
CA GLY A 40 10.95 -0.27 -11.91
C GLY A 40 9.62 -0.32 -11.14
N CYS A 41 8.51 -0.60 -11.83
CA CYS A 41 7.19 -0.79 -11.20
C CYS A 41 7.18 -1.89 -10.13
N ARG A 42 7.91 -2.99 -10.35
CA ARG A 42 8.02 -4.09 -9.37
C ARG A 42 8.90 -3.72 -8.19
N ALA A 43 10.04 -3.10 -8.44
CA ALA A 43 10.96 -2.62 -7.40
C ALA A 43 10.26 -1.60 -6.48
N LEU A 44 9.52 -0.64 -7.05
CA LEU A 44 8.80 0.38 -6.30
C LEU A 44 7.71 -0.24 -5.38
N ARG A 45 6.92 -1.19 -5.88
CA ARG A 45 5.94 -1.93 -5.05
C ARG A 45 6.61 -2.76 -3.96
N SER A 46 7.80 -3.32 -4.22
CA SER A 46 8.59 -4.02 -3.20
C SER A 46 9.11 -3.09 -2.11
N ARG A 47 9.44 -1.82 -2.43
CA ARG A 47 9.83 -0.82 -1.44
C ARG A 47 8.66 -0.46 -0.54
N TYR A 48 7.48 -0.17 -1.10
CA TYR A 48 6.28 0.07 -0.29
C TYR A 48 5.92 -1.13 0.60
N LEU A 49 6.04 -2.36 0.10
CA LEU A 49 5.84 -3.56 0.92
C LEU A 49 6.85 -3.67 2.08
N ALA A 50 8.13 -3.34 1.83
CA ALA A 50 9.15 -3.29 2.88
C ALA A 50 8.88 -2.19 3.91
N ALA A 51 8.46 -0.99 3.48
CA ALA A 51 8.06 0.10 4.35
C ALA A 51 6.87 -0.30 5.24
N LYS A 52 5.80 -0.90 4.68
CA LYS A 52 4.65 -1.42 5.45
C LYS A 52 5.08 -2.50 6.47
N THR A 53 6.02 -3.36 6.10
CA THR A 53 6.61 -4.36 7.02
C THR A 53 7.38 -3.70 8.16
N ARG A 54 8.17 -2.66 7.88
CA ARG A 54 8.86 -1.85 8.91
C ARG A 54 7.87 -1.15 9.83
N ILE A 55 6.80 -0.55 9.30
CA ILE A 55 5.77 0.13 10.09
C ILE A 55 5.09 -0.84 11.08
N SER A 56 4.80 -2.07 10.64
CA SER A 56 4.25 -3.11 11.52
C SER A 56 5.23 -3.53 12.62
N ASN A 57 6.51 -3.73 12.29
CA ASN A 57 7.50 -4.28 13.22
C ASN A 57 8.04 -3.24 14.21
N GLU A 58 8.21 -1.99 13.78
CA GLU A 58 8.83 -0.90 14.55
C GLU A 58 7.78 0.07 15.11
N ARG A 59 6.51 -0.37 15.20
CA ARG A 59 5.33 0.43 15.56
C ARG A 59 5.50 1.26 16.84
N GLU A 60 6.13 0.70 17.87
CA GLU A 60 6.37 1.41 19.13
C GLU A 60 7.38 2.54 18.95
N ASP A 61 8.53 2.24 18.35
CA ASP A 61 9.61 3.20 18.12
C ASP A 61 9.18 4.32 17.17
N ILE A 62 8.36 4.05 16.15
CA ILE A 62 7.78 5.09 15.28
C ILE A 62 7.02 6.15 16.07
N SER A 63 6.43 5.79 17.21
CA SER A 63 5.72 6.73 18.08
C SER A 63 6.59 7.37 19.18
N ARG A 64 7.84 6.92 19.34
CA ARG A 64 8.82 7.54 20.24
C ARG A 64 9.55 8.67 19.52
N PHE A 65 9.57 9.85 20.13
CA PHE A 65 10.17 11.06 19.56
C PHE A 65 11.69 10.95 19.35
N ASP A 66 12.39 10.22 20.21
CA ASP A 66 13.84 10.05 20.24
C ASP A 66 14.37 8.95 19.32
N SER A 67 13.50 8.09 18.77
CA SER A 67 13.93 6.91 17.98
C SER A 67 14.47 7.24 16.58
N GLY A 68 14.08 8.39 16.01
CA GLY A 68 14.32 8.73 14.61
C GLY A 68 13.61 7.82 13.58
N LYS A 69 12.84 6.81 14.00
CA LYS A 69 12.22 5.81 13.11
C LYS A 69 11.15 6.40 12.21
N PHE A 70 10.32 7.30 12.74
CA PHE A 70 9.35 8.05 11.95
C PHE A 70 10.03 8.77 10.78
N ASN A 71 11.06 9.57 11.05
CA ASN A 71 11.82 10.30 10.02
C ASN A 71 12.46 9.33 9.00
N THR A 72 13.01 8.21 9.45
CA THR A 72 13.61 7.20 8.56
C THR A 72 12.59 6.64 7.58
N ILE A 73 11.41 6.27 8.06
CA ILE A 73 10.36 5.63 7.24
C ILE A 73 9.63 6.65 6.36
N VAL A 74 9.32 7.84 6.86
CA VAL A 74 8.62 8.87 6.05
C VAL A 74 9.52 9.34 4.89
N ASN A 75 10.82 9.48 5.11
CA ASN A 75 11.78 9.81 4.05
C ASN A 75 11.95 8.66 3.02
N GLU A 76 11.84 7.39 3.45
CA GLU A 76 11.82 6.24 2.54
C GLU A 76 10.58 6.26 1.63
N VAL A 77 9.41 6.57 2.20
CA VAL A 77 8.14 6.77 1.46
C VAL A 77 8.24 7.96 0.51
N GLU A 78 8.71 9.13 0.98
CA GLU A 78 8.91 10.32 0.14
C GLU A 78 9.86 10.07 -1.04
N SER A 79 10.99 9.40 -0.80
CA SER A 79 11.94 9.04 -1.87
C SER A 79 11.34 8.05 -2.89
N SER A 80 10.38 7.23 -2.45
CA SER A 80 9.65 6.30 -3.31
C SER A 80 8.55 7.02 -4.11
N HIS A 81 7.88 8.01 -3.50
CA HIS A 81 6.86 8.84 -4.13
C HIS A 81 7.36 9.54 -5.41
N GLN A 82 8.61 10.02 -5.40
CA GLN A 82 9.25 10.64 -6.58
C GLN A 82 9.31 9.73 -7.83
N LEU A 83 9.16 8.41 -7.65
CA LEU A 83 9.21 7.41 -8.72
C LEU A 83 7.82 6.87 -9.12
N VAL A 84 6.74 7.33 -8.48
CA VAL A 84 5.37 6.88 -8.72
C VAL A 84 4.88 7.37 -10.07
N GLN A 85 4.50 6.45 -10.96
CA GLN A 85 4.05 6.77 -12.32
C GLN A 85 2.77 6.05 -12.74
N LYS A 86 2.33 5.00 -12.01
CA LYS A 86 1.10 4.25 -12.31
C LYS A 86 0.10 4.33 -11.16
N PRO A 87 -1.22 4.28 -11.44
CA PRO A 87 -2.26 4.30 -10.39
C PRO A 87 -2.09 3.21 -9.31
N ARG A 88 -1.56 2.04 -9.68
CA ARG A 88 -1.29 0.95 -8.72
C ARG A 88 -0.15 1.25 -7.74
N GLU A 89 0.77 2.15 -8.08
CA GLU A 89 1.78 2.65 -7.14
C GLU A 89 1.24 3.77 -6.26
N GLN A 90 0.37 4.65 -6.78
CA GLN A 90 -0.34 5.66 -5.98
C GLN A 90 -1.17 5.02 -4.86
N VAL A 91 -1.81 3.87 -5.12
CA VAL A 91 -2.49 3.09 -4.08
C VAL A 91 -1.51 2.56 -3.02
N ALA A 92 -0.36 2.01 -3.43
CA ALA A 92 0.64 1.48 -2.49
C ALA A 92 1.29 2.58 -1.63
N ASP A 93 1.48 3.78 -2.20
CA ASP A 93 1.96 4.98 -1.53
C ASP A 93 0.95 5.48 -0.48
N ALA A 94 -0.32 5.61 -0.87
CA ALA A 94 -1.41 6.00 0.03
C ALA A 94 -1.64 4.98 1.16
N GLU A 95 -1.51 3.68 0.89
CA GLU A 95 -1.55 2.63 1.91
C GLU A 95 -0.40 2.77 2.92
N ALA A 96 0.82 3.05 2.47
CA ALA A 96 1.96 3.25 3.37
C ALA A 96 1.77 4.49 4.27
N LEU A 97 1.29 5.61 3.72
CA LEU A 97 0.95 6.81 4.49
C LEU A 97 -0.19 6.56 5.49
N LEU A 98 -1.19 5.75 5.13
CA LEU A 98 -2.27 5.33 6.02
C LEU A 98 -1.76 4.48 7.19
N ASP A 99 -0.82 3.55 6.95
CA ASP A 99 -0.24 2.70 7.99
C ASP A 99 0.61 3.52 8.99
N ILE A 100 1.40 4.49 8.51
CA ILE A 100 2.13 5.45 9.37
C ILE A 100 1.13 6.25 10.23
N THR A 101 0.11 6.82 9.59
CA THR A 101 -0.89 7.66 10.27
C THR A 101 -1.67 6.85 11.32
N SER A 102 -2.08 5.63 10.96
CA SER A 102 -2.80 4.71 11.86
C SER A 102 -1.94 4.30 13.06
N THR A 103 -0.64 4.11 12.85
CA THR A 103 0.34 3.84 13.92
C THR A 103 0.42 5.01 14.90
N LEU A 104 0.63 6.23 14.40
CA LEU A 104 0.72 7.43 15.24
C LEU A 104 -0.58 7.71 16.01
N VAL A 105 -1.73 7.70 15.31
CA VAL A 105 -3.05 7.90 15.92
C VAL A 105 -3.34 6.84 16.99
N SER A 106 -2.96 5.59 16.74
CA SER A 106 -3.12 4.52 17.75
C SER A 106 -2.22 4.69 18.95
N SER A 107 -1.01 5.25 18.79
CA SER A 107 -0.13 5.54 19.92
C SER A 107 -0.64 6.71 20.76
N VAL A 108 -1.12 7.79 20.12
CA VAL A 108 -1.77 8.91 20.82
C VAL A 108 -2.99 8.43 21.61
N LYS A 109 -3.86 7.61 21.01
CA LYS A 109 -5.00 6.98 21.69
C LYS A 109 -4.61 6.00 22.79
N GLY A 110 -3.42 5.39 22.69
CA GLY A 110 -2.86 4.51 23.72
C GLY A 110 -2.36 5.28 24.94
N HIS A 111 -1.63 6.37 24.71
CA HIS A 111 -1.16 7.29 25.76
C HIS A 111 -2.30 8.08 26.40
N SER A 112 -3.40 8.32 25.68
CA SER A 112 -4.59 8.99 26.22
C SER A 112 -5.51 8.08 27.06
N LYS A 113 -5.04 6.92 27.53
CA LYS A 113 -5.85 6.03 28.39
C LYS A 113 -6.11 6.62 29.78
N ASP A 114 -5.14 7.34 30.34
CA ASP A 114 -5.33 8.19 31.52
C ASP A 114 -5.53 9.67 31.13
N GLY A 115 -5.12 10.03 29.91
CA GLY A 115 -5.22 11.38 29.36
C GLY A 115 -4.16 12.33 29.92
N ILE A 116 -3.98 13.48 29.28
CA ILE A 116 -3.42 14.65 29.97
C ILE A 116 -4.58 15.18 30.80
N THR A 117 -4.54 15.02 32.12
CA THR A 117 -5.56 15.62 32.97
C THR A 117 -5.39 17.15 32.97
N PRO A 118 -6.44 17.93 33.29
CA PRO A 118 -6.29 19.36 33.52
C PRO A 118 -5.21 19.68 34.57
N SER A 119 -5.02 18.80 35.55
CA SER A 119 -3.96 18.89 36.56
C SER A 119 -2.55 18.73 35.97
N ASP A 120 -2.35 17.81 35.02
CA ASP A 120 -1.07 17.62 34.33
C ASP A 120 -0.72 18.81 33.45
N PHE A 121 -1.73 19.39 32.79
CA PHE A 121 -1.57 20.61 32.01
C PHE A 121 -1.18 21.80 32.90
N VAL A 122 -1.85 22.00 34.05
CA VAL A 122 -1.51 23.04 35.03
C VAL A 122 -0.13 22.78 35.66
N ASN A 123 0.24 21.54 35.95
CA ASN A 123 1.57 21.19 36.46
C ASN A 123 2.67 21.52 35.45
N CYS A 124 2.48 21.23 34.15
CA CYS A 124 3.44 21.63 33.12
C CYS A 124 3.57 23.16 33.05
N LEU A 125 2.44 23.90 33.03
CA LEU A 125 2.44 25.37 33.07
C LEU A 125 3.22 25.93 34.28
N MET A 126 2.97 25.41 35.48
CA MET A 126 3.63 25.85 36.71
C MET A 126 5.12 25.48 36.74
N ARG A 127 5.49 24.29 36.27
CA ARG A 127 6.89 23.82 36.22
C ARG A 127 7.72 24.64 35.24
N ASP A 128 7.18 24.88 34.04
CA ASP A 128 7.94 25.39 32.90
C ASP A 128 7.89 26.92 32.82
N PHE A 129 6.82 27.56 33.31
CA PHE A 129 6.65 29.02 33.30
C PHE A 129 6.55 29.66 34.69
N GLY A 130 6.10 28.94 35.72
CA GLY A 130 5.87 29.50 37.06
C GLY A 130 7.13 29.92 37.85
N ARG A 131 8.33 29.55 37.39
CA ARG A 131 9.60 29.84 38.09
C ARG A 131 10.15 31.26 37.91
N HIS A 132 9.51 32.11 37.09
CA HIS A 132 10.03 33.44 36.74
C HIS A 132 9.88 34.54 37.82
N GLY A 133 9.36 34.21 39.02
CA GLY A 133 9.12 35.18 40.11
C GLY A 133 10.08 35.12 41.30
N GLY A 134 11.17 34.35 41.21
CA GLY A 134 11.92 33.86 42.39
C GLY A 134 13.43 34.11 42.40
N ALA A 135 13.92 35.21 41.83
CA ALA A 135 15.30 35.67 42.04
C ALA A 135 15.27 37.04 42.75
N LYS A 136 15.74 37.06 44.00
CA LYS A 136 16.16 38.26 44.72
C LYS A 136 17.68 38.38 44.62
#